data_AF-A0A4S8PN22-F1
#
_entry.id   AF-A0A4S8PN22-F1
#
_cell.length_a   1.000
_cell.length_b   1.000
_cell.length_c   1.000
_cell.angle_alpha   90.00
_cell.angle_beta   90.00
_cell.angle_gamma   90.00
#
_symmetry.space_group_name_H-M   'P 1'
#
loop_
_entity.id
_entity.type
_entity.pdbx_description
1 polymer ?
#
loop_
_entity_poly.entity_id
_entity_poly.type
_entity_poly.pdbx_seq_one_letter_code
_entity_poly.pdbx_strand_id
1 'polypeptide(L)'
;MSAPKLSRKTVLVSSVAGAVAVVGGGVLIAEAASGPPQEPERDLLPDQDPDIGYAVEAVAAMSLEEKVAQLFMVYVAGESAEADDADSAASNRERLGAETPAAFVRDKGPGGIIYFDWANGLGEAGQVAELSRGLQEASAVPMLIATDQEYGTVVRVGAATQFPGAMPLGATDDLELAERAAAIAGGELRAMGLTQNFAPDADVNVDPANPVIGVRSFGSDPDRVAEFTAAQVEGYRSARIAVSAKHFPGHGDTGTDSHAGLPVITHSEEEWERVDLPPFAAAIEAGADMIMTGHLQFPALDDSGLPATLSEPILTGLLRERLGFEGVIITDSLEMQGVREQYGDDRVPVLALLAGADLLLMPPDFTLAYEAVLAAVASGELTEERIDASAGRLLALKYRLGLIGAEEPRADETGDVGSEDHLAVAADIAERSVTLLANDGTLPSGAANLLVTGWGENTTARLAEAFTSLGLQAEALVTGDEPDAAAITAAAAAAEGRDLVVVATHDVKDGSPQADLVAALVATGVPVACAAVGTPYDAAFLGEVGASLATYSYAAASLAALAKVVTGEVEPTGTLPVDVPDAAGAVAFPIGHGLRYP
;
A
#
# COMPACT_ATOMS: atom_id res chain seq x y z
N MET A 1 -3.59 0.73 49.43
CA MET A 1 -3.91 1.74 50.48
C MET A 1 -2.64 2.12 51.22
N SER A 2 -2.51 3.43 51.49
CA SER A 2 -1.51 4.12 52.33
C SER A 2 -0.10 4.34 51.80
N ALA A 3 0.05 5.49 51.13
CA ALA A 3 1.24 6.33 51.24
C ALA A 3 1.37 6.92 52.66
N PRO A 4 2.57 7.43 53.03
CA PRO A 4 2.59 8.79 53.56
C PRO A 4 3.81 9.65 53.16
N LYS A 5 3.48 10.87 52.72
CA LYS A 5 3.95 12.21 53.15
C LYS A 5 5.46 12.55 53.23
N LEU A 6 5.79 13.57 52.44
CA LEU A 6 6.88 14.57 52.48
C LEU A 6 7.29 15.11 53.87
N SER A 7 8.58 15.47 54.04
CA SER A 7 9.02 16.79 54.56
C SER A 7 10.56 16.98 54.66
N ARG A 8 11.06 17.97 53.88
CA ARG A 8 12.06 19.05 54.14
C ARG A 8 13.36 18.82 54.94
N LYS A 9 14.48 19.29 54.34
CA LYS A 9 15.52 20.26 54.82
C LYS A 9 16.79 20.06 53.96
N THR A 10 17.72 20.97 53.66
CA THR A 10 17.93 22.42 53.80
C THR A 10 19.31 22.72 53.15
N VAL A 11 19.38 23.77 52.32
CA VAL A 11 20.50 24.74 52.08
C VAL A 11 21.92 24.22 51.79
N LEU A 12 22.49 24.65 50.66
CA LEU A 12 23.76 25.41 50.66
C LEU A 12 23.96 26.24 49.38
N VAL A 13 23.97 27.55 49.59
CA VAL A 13 24.50 28.56 48.67
C VAL A 13 26.02 28.52 48.77
N SER A 14 26.72 28.50 47.64
CA SER A 14 28.07 29.07 47.59
C SER A 14 28.29 29.71 46.22
N SER A 15 28.66 30.99 46.29
CA SER A 15 29.00 31.89 45.21
C SER A 15 30.52 31.86 45.00
N VAL A 16 30.97 31.84 43.74
CA VAL A 16 32.31 32.33 43.37
C VAL A 16 32.19 33.06 42.02
N ALA A 17 32.43 34.36 42.06
CA ALA A 17 32.81 35.15 40.90
C ALA A 17 34.33 35.14 40.77
N GLY A 18 34.85 34.94 39.56
CA GLY A 18 36.26 35.05 39.21
C GLY A 18 36.37 35.44 37.74
N ALA A 19 37.11 36.51 37.46
CA ALA A 19 37.09 37.25 36.21
C ALA A 19 38.30 36.94 35.29
N VAL A 20 38.07 37.16 33.99
CA VAL A 20 39.03 37.53 32.90
C VAL A 20 39.99 36.46 32.37
N ALA A 21 39.86 36.17 31.07
CA ALA A 21 40.94 36.31 30.08
C ALA A 21 40.38 36.30 28.64
N VAL A 22 40.63 37.39 27.91
CA VAL A 22 40.45 37.50 26.46
C VAL A 22 41.69 36.91 25.78
N VAL A 23 41.50 35.94 24.88
CA VAL A 23 42.46 35.62 23.81
C VAL A 23 41.66 35.35 22.55
N GLY A 24 41.86 36.20 21.54
CA GLY A 24 41.31 36.02 20.20
C GLY A 24 42.06 34.96 19.41
N GLY A 25 41.34 34.28 18.53
CA GLY A 25 41.86 33.38 17.52
C GLY A 25 40.70 32.99 16.61
N GLY A 26 40.72 33.52 15.38
CA GLY A 26 39.58 33.50 14.47
C GLY A 26 39.16 32.11 14.00
N VAL A 27 37.87 31.99 13.72
CA VAL A 27 37.29 30.91 12.91
C VAL A 27 36.35 31.56 11.90
N LEU A 28 36.38 30.99 10.70
CA LEU A 28 35.80 31.40 9.44
C LEU A 28 34.31 31.73 9.55
N ILE A 29 33.92 32.85 8.93
CA ILE A 29 32.52 33.20 8.68
C ILE A 29 32.05 32.34 7.50
N ALA A 30 31.19 31.37 7.78
CA ALA A 30 30.21 30.89 6.80
C ALA A 30 28.93 31.70 7.05
N GLU A 31 28.52 32.51 6.06
CA GLU A 31 27.23 33.20 6.08
C GLU A 31 26.10 32.17 5.97
N ALA A 32 25.59 31.72 7.11
CA ALA A 32 24.23 31.22 7.18
C ALA A 32 23.30 32.44 7.16
N ALA A 33 22.64 32.68 6.02
CA ALA A 33 21.55 33.63 5.94
C ALA A 33 20.37 33.08 6.77
N SER A 34 20.32 33.44 8.04
CA SER A 34 19.13 33.23 8.86
C SER A 34 18.04 34.21 8.42
N GLY A 35 17.02 33.69 7.75
CA GLY A 35 15.75 34.37 7.62
C GLY A 35 15.15 34.69 9.00
N PRO A 36 14.24 35.68 9.10
CA PRO A 36 13.59 35.98 10.37
C PRO A 36 12.84 34.73 10.86
N PRO A 37 12.70 34.54 12.18
CA PRO A 37 11.97 33.40 12.72
C PRO A 37 10.54 33.43 12.17
N GLN A 38 10.11 32.33 11.54
CA GLN A 38 8.70 32.13 11.20
C GLN A 38 7.91 32.14 12.50
N GLU A 39 6.92 33.03 12.58
CA GLU A 39 5.93 33.01 13.65
C GLU A 39 5.20 31.65 13.62
N PRO A 40 4.84 31.08 14.78
CA PRO A 40 4.04 29.87 14.82
C PRO A 40 2.73 30.11 14.06
N GLU A 41 2.37 29.16 13.20
CA GLU A 41 1.07 29.12 12.54
C GLU A 41 -0.03 29.40 13.56
N ARG A 42 -0.73 30.50 13.35
CA ARG A 42 -1.85 30.91 14.19
C ARG A 42 -2.99 29.93 13.91
N ASP A 43 -3.48 29.27 14.95
CA ASP A 43 -4.81 28.64 14.96
C ASP A 43 -5.83 29.65 14.40
N LEU A 44 -6.23 29.45 13.15
CA LEU A 44 -7.31 30.19 12.53
C LEU A 44 -8.63 29.66 13.09
N LEU A 45 -9.56 30.55 13.41
CA LEU A 45 -10.93 30.16 13.76
C LEU A 45 -11.55 29.42 12.55
N PRO A 46 -12.46 28.44 12.75
CA PRO A 46 -13.05 27.63 11.67
C PRO A 46 -13.65 28.43 10.49
N ASP A 47 -14.06 29.67 10.74
CA ASP A 47 -14.60 30.61 9.74
C ASP A 47 -13.52 31.26 8.83
N GLN A 48 -12.24 30.90 8.97
CA GLN A 48 -11.12 31.47 8.19
C GLN A 48 -10.30 30.43 7.40
N ASP A 49 -10.66 29.15 7.46
CA ASP A 49 -10.08 28.13 6.60
C ASP A 49 -10.77 28.18 5.21
N PRO A 50 -10.04 28.49 4.12
CA PRO A 50 -10.62 28.56 2.78
C PRO A 50 -11.23 27.23 2.31
N ASP A 51 -10.71 26.08 2.77
CA ASP A 51 -11.24 24.76 2.45
C ASP A 51 -12.65 24.61 3.04
N ILE A 52 -12.80 24.99 4.32
CA ILE A 52 -14.08 24.94 5.04
C ILE A 52 -15.08 25.94 4.43
N GLY A 53 -14.62 27.15 4.10
CA GLY A 53 -15.46 28.17 3.48
C GLY A 53 -16.06 27.72 2.15
N TYR A 54 -15.24 27.16 1.25
CA TYR A 54 -15.72 26.59 -0.01
C TYR A 54 -16.70 25.43 0.23
N ALA A 55 -16.34 24.49 1.10
CA ALA A 55 -17.16 23.31 1.37
C ALA A 55 -18.55 23.67 1.90
N VAL A 56 -18.64 24.62 2.84
CA VAL A 56 -19.93 25.07 3.40
C VAL A 56 -20.81 25.69 2.32
N GLU A 57 -20.26 26.55 1.47
CA GLU A 57 -21.03 27.16 0.37
C GLU A 57 -21.48 26.12 -0.67
N ALA A 58 -20.59 25.18 -1.03
CA ALA A 58 -20.88 24.14 -2.00
C ALA A 58 -21.94 23.16 -1.48
N VAL A 59 -21.82 22.66 -0.24
CA VAL A 59 -22.85 21.78 0.37
C VAL A 59 -24.20 22.49 0.45
N ALA A 60 -24.24 23.77 0.84
CA ALA A 60 -25.48 24.52 0.95
C ALA A 60 -26.20 24.74 -0.40
N ALA A 61 -25.46 24.67 -1.51
CA ALA A 61 -26.00 24.80 -2.86
C ALA A 61 -26.53 23.47 -3.45
N MET A 62 -26.19 22.34 -2.85
CA MET A 62 -26.56 21.01 -3.31
C MET A 62 -27.91 20.56 -2.75
N SER A 63 -28.65 19.81 -3.56
CA SER A 63 -29.79 18.99 -3.11
C SER A 63 -29.32 17.81 -2.26
N LEU A 64 -30.24 17.19 -1.50
CA LEU A 64 -29.93 15.98 -0.74
C LEU A 64 -29.43 14.86 -1.65
N GLU A 65 -30.04 14.70 -2.81
CA GLU A 65 -29.67 13.73 -3.84
C GLU A 65 -28.21 13.91 -4.29
N GLU A 66 -27.82 15.15 -4.62
CA GLU A 66 -26.44 15.46 -5.02
C GLU A 66 -25.46 15.21 -3.86
N LYS A 67 -25.83 15.59 -2.62
CA LYS A 67 -24.98 15.34 -1.44
C LYS A 67 -24.77 13.86 -1.20
N VAL A 68 -25.82 13.05 -1.30
CA VAL A 68 -25.75 11.59 -1.13
C VAL A 68 -24.92 10.97 -2.25
N ALA A 69 -25.07 11.41 -3.50
CA ALA A 69 -24.26 10.91 -4.61
C ALA A 69 -22.76 11.18 -4.41
N GLN A 70 -22.40 12.31 -3.81
CA GLN A 70 -21.00 12.60 -3.45
C GLN A 70 -20.41 11.62 -2.44
N LEU A 71 -21.21 10.88 -1.68
CA LEU A 71 -20.70 9.92 -0.70
C LEU A 71 -20.36 8.55 -1.31
N PHE A 72 -20.43 8.41 -2.64
CA PHE A 72 -20.12 7.16 -3.33
C PHE A 72 -18.90 7.29 -4.23
N MET A 73 -18.06 6.25 -4.19
CA MET A 73 -17.04 5.98 -5.19
C MET A 73 -17.33 4.63 -5.83
N VAL A 74 -17.51 4.59 -7.14
CA VAL A 74 -17.83 3.37 -7.90
C VAL A 74 -16.79 3.14 -9.00
N TYR A 75 -16.74 1.95 -9.61
CA TYR A 75 -16.04 1.82 -10.89
C TYR A 75 -17.03 1.95 -12.05
N VAL A 76 -16.51 2.36 -13.19
CA VAL A 76 -17.21 2.36 -14.49
C VAL A 76 -16.44 1.45 -15.44
N ALA A 77 -17.15 0.67 -16.25
CA ALA A 77 -16.53 -0.17 -17.27
C ALA A 77 -16.37 0.59 -18.60
N GLY A 78 -15.20 0.47 -19.21
CA GLY A 78 -14.86 1.04 -20.51
C GLY A 78 -13.51 1.77 -20.52
N GLU A 79 -12.82 1.70 -21.67
CA GLU A 79 -11.53 2.37 -21.92
C GLU A 79 -11.66 3.86 -22.29
N SER A 80 -12.88 4.39 -22.38
CA SER A 80 -13.11 5.82 -22.60
C SER A 80 -14.42 6.25 -21.93
N ALA A 81 -14.58 7.55 -21.70
CA ALA A 81 -15.76 8.08 -21.03
C ALA A 81 -17.07 7.80 -21.81
N GLU A 82 -16.99 7.64 -23.12
CA GLU A 82 -18.15 7.34 -23.99
C GLU A 82 -18.15 5.89 -24.48
N ALA A 83 -17.38 4.98 -23.86
CA ALA A 83 -17.34 3.58 -24.23
C ALA A 83 -18.73 2.93 -24.12
N ASP A 84 -19.13 2.26 -25.20
CA ASP A 84 -20.45 1.63 -25.37
C ASP A 84 -20.35 0.20 -25.94
N ASP A 85 -19.16 -0.41 -25.87
CA ASP A 85 -19.01 -1.82 -26.24
C ASP A 85 -19.94 -2.70 -25.39
N ALA A 86 -20.33 -3.84 -25.96
CA ALA A 86 -21.43 -4.64 -25.41
C ALA A 86 -21.20 -5.09 -23.97
N ASP A 87 -19.95 -5.41 -23.61
CA ASP A 87 -19.59 -5.93 -22.30
C ASP A 87 -19.53 -4.79 -21.27
N SER A 88 -18.87 -3.66 -21.61
CA SER A 88 -18.84 -2.47 -20.76
C SER A 88 -20.25 -1.91 -20.52
N ALA A 89 -21.06 -1.76 -21.58
CA ALA A 89 -22.43 -1.26 -21.46
C ALA A 89 -23.32 -2.21 -20.66
N ALA A 90 -23.12 -3.53 -20.75
CA ALA A 90 -23.84 -4.49 -19.91
C ALA A 90 -23.48 -4.34 -18.43
N SER A 91 -22.19 -4.24 -18.11
CA SER A 91 -21.73 -4.03 -16.74
C SER A 91 -22.26 -2.71 -16.15
N ASN A 92 -22.16 -1.62 -16.91
CA ASN A 92 -22.64 -0.31 -16.48
C ASN A 92 -24.17 -0.29 -16.27
N ARG A 93 -24.96 -0.93 -17.15
CA ARG A 93 -26.42 -1.02 -16.97
C ARG A 93 -26.80 -1.80 -15.72
N GLU A 94 -26.15 -2.93 -15.49
CA GLU A 94 -26.43 -3.80 -14.35
C GLU A 94 -26.12 -3.10 -13.03
N ARG A 95 -24.96 -2.44 -12.95
CA ARG A 95 -24.45 -1.91 -11.67
C ARG A 95 -24.83 -0.47 -11.38
N LEU A 96 -24.94 0.35 -12.43
CA LEU A 96 -25.07 1.80 -12.34
C LEU A 96 -26.36 2.33 -13.00
N GLY A 97 -27.07 1.50 -13.76
CA GLY A 97 -28.26 1.91 -14.50
C GLY A 97 -27.97 2.84 -15.69
N ALA A 98 -26.76 2.81 -16.25
CA ALA A 98 -26.31 3.70 -17.32
C ALA A 98 -25.68 2.96 -18.51
N GLU A 99 -25.74 3.57 -19.70
CA GLU A 99 -25.17 2.98 -20.94
C GLU A 99 -23.65 3.21 -21.07
N THR A 100 -23.18 4.42 -20.73
CA THR A 100 -21.76 4.80 -20.82
C THR A 100 -21.26 5.36 -19.48
N PRO A 101 -19.94 5.34 -19.22
CA PRO A 101 -19.36 5.97 -18.04
C PRO A 101 -19.75 7.44 -17.88
N ALA A 102 -19.66 8.25 -18.94
CA ALA A 102 -20.01 9.66 -18.92
C ALA A 102 -21.51 9.90 -18.71
N ALA A 103 -22.38 9.01 -19.22
CA ALA A 103 -23.81 9.11 -18.97
C ALA A 103 -24.14 8.94 -17.48
N PHE A 104 -23.50 7.98 -16.80
CA PHE A 104 -23.63 7.80 -15.35
C PHE A 104 -23.14 9.03 -14.58
N VAL A 105 -21.92 9.50 -14.87
CA VAL A 105 -21.31 10.65 -14.19
C VAL A 105 -22.18 11.90 -14.34
N ARG A 106 -22.69 12.16 -15.54
CA ARG A 106 -23.53 13.33 -15.84
C ARG A 106 -24.89 13.28 -15.14
N ASP A 107 -25.48 12.10 -14.98
CA ASP A 107 -26.79 11.92 -14.35
C ASP A 107 -26.70 11.92 -12.82
N LYS A 108 -25.70 11.23 -12.25
CA LYS A 108 -25.60 10.98 -10.82
C LYS A 108 -24.61 11.90 -10.10
N GLY A 109 -23.54 12.33 -10.75
CA GLY A 109 -22.48 13.12 -10.13
C GLY A 109 -21.88 12.45 -8.88
N PRO A 110 -21.24 11.28 -9.00
CA PRO A 110 -20.67 10.58 -7.86
C PRO A 110 -19.51 11.36 -7.22
N GLY A 111 -19.16 11.01 -5.98
CA GLY A 111 -18.01 11.58 -5.27
C GLY A 111 -16.69 11.25 -5.94
N GLY A 112 -16.58 10.02 -6.44
CA GLY A 112 -15.42 9.57 -7.17
C GLY A 112 -15.67 8.35 -8.05
N ILE A 113 -14.65 8.02 -8.84
CA ILE A 113 -14.55 6.81 -9.64
C ILE A 113 -13.25 6.08 -9.26
N ILE A 114 -13.28 4.77 -9.09
CA ILE A 114 -12.08 3.93 -8.94
C ILE A 114 -11.80 3.18 -10.25
N TYR A 115 -10.54 3.15 -10.68
CA TYR A 115 -10.09 2.43 -11.85
C TYR A 115 -9.47 1.08 -11.53
N PHE A 116 -9.76 0.12 -12.41
CA PHE A 116 -9.11 -1.19 -12.47
C PHE A 116 -8.67 -1.50 -13.90
N ASP A 117 -7.55 -2.22 -14.04
CA ASP A 117 -7.05 -2.62 -15.36
C ASP A 117 -8.09 -3.40 -16.17
N TRP A 118 -8.74 -4.37 -15.53
CA TRP A 118 -9.77 -5.21 -16.16
C TRP A 118 -11.05 -4.45 -16.55
N ALA A 119 -11.29 -3.27 -15.96
CA ALA A 119 -12.48 -2.46 -16.25
C ALA A 119 -12.18 -1.34 -17.25
N ASN A 120 -10.95 -0.82 -17.26
CA ASN A 120 -10.61 0.46 -17.89
C ASN A 120 -9.43 0.41 -18.87
N GLY A 121 -8.74 -0.73 -18.97
CA GLY A 121 -7.60 -0.93 -19.88
C GLY A 121 -6.45 0.02 -19.59
N LEU A 122 -5.77 -0.13 -18.46
CA LEU A 122 -4.84 0.89 -17.91
C LEU A 122 -3.39 0.73 -18.38
N GLY A 123 -3.21 0.21 -19.59
CA GLY A 123 -1.90 -0.12 -20.16
C GLY A 123 -1.19 1.03 -20.88
N GLU A 124 -1.92 2.07 -21.27
CA GLU A 124 -1.39 3.16 -22.11
C GLU A 124 -1.68 4.54 -21.46
N ALA A 125 -0.64 5.27 -21.05
CA ALA A 125 -0.77 6.49 -20.26
C ALA A 125 -1.68 7.55 -20.92
N GLY A 126 -1.53 7.73 -22.24
CA GLY A 126 -2.35 8.69 -23.00
C GLY A 126 -3.83 8.30 -23.05
N GLN A 127 -4.16 7.00 -23.06
CA GLN A 127 -5.55 6.56 -22.99
C GLN A 127 -6.14 6.84 -21.59
N VAL A 128 -5.39 6.56 -20.52
CA VAL A 128 -5.85 6.82 -19.15
C VAL A 128 -6.10 8.31 -18.93
N ALA A 129 -5.23 9.18 -19.45
CA ALA A 129 -5.44 10.63 -19.41
C ALA A 129 -6.74 11.06 -20.12
N GLU A 130 -7.03 10.52 -21.31
CA GLU A 130 -8.25 10.84 -22.05
C GLU A 130 -9.52 10.30 -21.38
N LEU A 131 -9.45 9.11 -20.78
CA LEU A 131 -10.53 8.57 -19.95
C LEU A 131 -10.82 9.50 -18.77
N SER A 132 -9.79 9.87 -17.98
CA SER A 132 -9.92 10.77 -16.83
C SER A 132 -10.49 12.13 -17.24
N ARG A 133 -9.96 12.74 -18.30
CA ARG A 133 -10.45 14.00 -18.84
C ARG A 133 -11.91 13.92 -19.24
N GLY A 134 -12.31 12.89 -20.00
CA GLY A 134 -13.68 12.72 -20.45
C GLY A 134 -14.67 12.54 -19.30
N LEU A 135 -14.28 11.83 -18.24
CA LEU A 135 -15.10 11.66 -17.04
C LEU A 135 -15.23 12.97 -16.24
N GLN A 136 -14.15 13.73 -16.07
CA GLN A 136 -14.19 15.03 -15.40
C GLN A 136 -15.02 16.05 -16.18
N GLU A 137 -14.92 16.07 -17.52
CA GLU A 137 -15.76 16.92 -18.40
C GLU A 137 -17.25 16.58 -18.31
N ALA A 138 -17.60 15.32 -17.99
CA ALA A 138 -18.97 14.90 -17.77
C ALA A 138 -19.51 15.30 -16.38
N SER A 139 -18.63 15.64 -15.43
CA SER A 139 -19.00 15.91 -14.05
C SER A 139 -19.25 17.40 -13.80
N ALA A 140 -20.31 17.71 -13.06
CA ALA A 140 -20.60 19.08 -12.61
C ALA A 140 -19.73 19.50 -11.41
N VAL A 141 -19.43 18.54 -10.53
CA VAL A 141 -18.52 18.71 -9.39
C VAL A 141 -17.31 17.79 -9.65
N PRO A 142 -16.07 18.30 -9.69
CA PRO A 142 -14.90 17.48 -9.96
C PRO A 142 -14.85 16.23 -9.07
N MET A 143 -14.52 15.09 -9.67
CA MET A 143 -14.52 13.79 -9.00
C MET A 143 -13.13 13.47 -8.46
N LEU A 144 -13.10 12.63 -7.42
CA LEU A 144 -11.89 11.89 -7.08
C LEU A 144 -11.77 10.70 -8.04
N ILE A 145 -10.65 10.56 -8.73
CA ILE A 145 -10.35 9.43 -9.63
C ILE A 145 -9.27 8.61 -8.95
N ALA A 146 -9.64 7.45 -8.44
CA ALA A 146 -8.82 6.62 -7.57
C ALA A 146 -8.31 5.36 -8.27
N THR A 147 -7.28 4.74 -7.68
CA THR A 147 -6.87 3.37 -7.99
C THR A 147 -6.08 2.77 -6.81
N ASP A 148 -5.83 1.46 -6.85
CA ASP A 148 -4.94 0.77 -5.90
C ASP A 148 -3.55 0.58 -6.52
N GLN A 149 -2.71 1.62 -6.46
CA GLN A 149 -1.33 1.56 -6.93
C GLN A 149 -0.37 1.47 -5.74
N GLU A 150 -0.40 0.34 -5.02
CA GLU A 150 0.54 0.03 -3.92
C GLU A 150 1.91 -0.43 -4.45
N TYR A 151 1.94 -0.94 -5.69
CA TYR A 151 3.05 -1.63 -6.33
C TYR A 151 3.32 -3.04 -5.79
N GLY A 152 4.39 -3.69 -6.24
CA GLY A 152 4.65 -5.09 -5.95
C GLY A 152 3.56 -6.01 -6.47
N THR A 153 2.78 -6.61 -5.58
CA THR A 153 1.70 -7.54 -5.94
C THR A 153 0.38 -6.83 -6.24
N VAL A 154 0.21 -5.56 -5.86
CA VAL A 154 -1.01 -4.78 -6.07
C VAL A 154 -0.70 -3.60 -7.01
N VAL A 155 -0.95 -3.85 -8.30
CA VAL A 155 -0.80 -2.90 -9.40
C VAL A 155 -2.10 -2.85 -10.19
N ARG A 156 -2.49 -1.66 -10.64
CA ARG A 156 -3.64 -1.46 -11.53
C ARG A 156 -3.22 -0.72 -12.79
N VAL A 157 -2.41 0.32 -12.67
CA VAL A 157 -1.99 1.15 -13.81
C VAL A 157 -0.70 0.58 -14.41
N GLY A 158 -0.85 -0.27 -15.43
CA GLY A 158 0.27 -0.90 -16.12
C GLY A 158 1.17 0.08 -16.87
N ALA A 159 0.63 1.24 -17.27
CA ALA A 159 1.38 2.30 -17.93
C ALA A 159 2.44 2.98 -17.04
N ALA A 160 2.25 2.96 -15.71
CA ALA A 160 3.15 3.60 -14.76
C ALA A 160 4.47 2.83 -14.56
N THR A 161 5.46 3.50 -13.98
CA THR A 161 6.69 2.87 -13.47
C THR A 161 6.34 1.83 -12.41
N GLN A 162 6.76 0.58 -12.61
CA GLN A 162 6.44 -0.52 -11.71
C GLN A 162 7.49 -0.63 -10.58
N PHE A 163 7.20 -0.07 -9.41
CA PHE A 163 8.06 -0.20 -8.23
C PHE A 163 8.00 -1.61 -7.60
N PRO A 164 9.03 -2.02 -6.84
CA PRO A 164 9.08 -3.36 -6.25
C PRO A 164 7.99 -3.66 -5.21
N GLY A 165 7.50 -2.66 -4.46
CA GLY A 165 6.47 -2.78 -3.42
C GLY A 165 6.94 -2.36 -2.02
N ALA A 166 6.08 -2.51 -1.01
CA ALA A 166 6.33 -2.06 0.36
C ALA A 166 7.42 -2.86 1.10
N MET A 167 7.35 -4.19 1.11
CA MET A 167 8.38 -5.00 1.79
C MET A 167 9.78 -4.85 1.19
N PRO A 168 9.97 -4.73 -0.15
CA PRO A 168 11.25 -4.29 -0.71
C PRO A 168 11.74 -2.95 -0.17
N LEU A 169 10.87 -1.93 -0.05
CA LEU A 169 11.23 -0.64 0.54
C LEU A 169 11.65 -0.81 2.02
N GLY A 170 10.90 -1.59 2.79
CA GLY A 170 11.26 -1.95 4.16
C GLY A 170 12.65 -2.61 4.25
N ALA A 171 12.95 -3.50 3.30
CA ALA A 171 14.24 -4.19 3.25
C ALA A 171 15.42 -3.27 2.87
N THR A 172 15.16 -2.13 2.24
CA THR A 172 16.20 -1.10 1.99
C THR A 172 16.59 -0.30 3.23
N ASP A 173 15.72 -0.30 4.26
CA ASP A 173 15.82 0.53 5.47
C ASP A 173 15.95 2.05 5.19
N ASP A 174 15.53 2.51 4.01
CA ASP A 174 15.73 3.88 3.50
C ASP A 174 14.40 4.63 3.30
N LEU A 175 14.11 5.57 4.22
CA LEU A 175 12.89 6.38 4.19
C LEU A 175 12.87 7.37 3.02
N GLU A 176 14.02 7.89 2.60
CA GLU A 176 14.12 8.83 1.48
C GLU A 176 13.74 8.13 0.16
N LEU A 177 14.09 6.85 0.02
CA LEU A 177 13.65 6.05 -1.13
C LEU A 177 12.13 5.80 -1.13
N ALA A 178 11.53 5.57 0.05
CA ALA A 178 10.08 5.39 0.15
C ALA A 178 9.31 6.66 -0.20
N GLU A 179 9.74 7.81 0.33
CA GLU A 179 9.17 9.12 -0.02
C GLU A 179 9.33 9.41 -1.52
N ARG A 180 10.54 9.19 -2.07
CA ARG A 180 10.83 9.44 -3.48
C ARG A 180 10.01 8.54 -4.41
N ALA A 181 9.85 7.25 -4.08
CA ALA A 181 9.02 6.33 -4.84
C ALA A 181 7.56 6.79 -4.87
N ALA A 182 7.02 7.19 -3.71
CA ALA A 182 5.66 7.72 -3.60
C ALA A 182 5.47 9.04 -4.36
N ALA A 183 6.47 9.94 -4.36
CA ALA A 183 6.43 11.18 -5.12
C ALA A 183 6.39 10.94 -6.64
N ILE A 184 7.23 10.02 -7.15
CA ILE A 184 7.21 9.62 -8.56
C ILE A 184 5.87 8.98 -8.92
N ALA A 185 5.45 8.00 -8.13
CA ALA A 185 4.18 7.30 -8.30
C ALA A 185 2.99 8.26 -8.37
N GLY A 186 2.87 9.15 -7.38
CA GLY A 186 1.82 10.16 -7.34
C GLY A 186 1.87 11.11 -8.52
N GLY A 187 3.08 11.50 -8.97
CA GLY A 187 3.28 12.37 -10.12
C GLY A 187 2.82 11.74 -11.42
N GLU A 188 3.16 10.47 -11.65
CA GLU A 188 2.72 9.73 -12.84
C GLU A 188 1.20 9.52 -12.86
N LEU A 189 0.61 9.15 -11.72
CA LEU A 189 -0.85 9.06 -11.59
C LEU A 189 -1.53 10.40 -11.89
N ARG A 190 -0.96 11.52 -11.41
CA ARG A 190 -1.41 12.88 -11.73
C ARG A 190 -1.35 13.20 -13.21
N ALA A 191 -0.25 12.83 -13.87
CA ALA A 191 -0.09 13.05 -15.30
C ALA A 191 -1.16 12.33 -16.13
N MET A 192 -1.72 11.23 -15.61
CA MET A 192 -2.82 10.47 -16.22
C MET A 192 -4.22 10.90 -15.73
N GLY A 193 -4.32 11.98 -14.96
CA GLY A 193 -5.58 12.52 -14.45
C GLY A 193 -6.17 11.77 -13.23
N LEU A 194 -5.45 10.81 -12.65
CA LEU A 194 -5.89 10.20 -11.39
C LEU A 194 -5.67 11.17 -10.23
N THR A 195 -6.71 11.36 -9.42
CA THR A 195 -6.72 12.29 -8.31
C THR A 195 -6.57 11.66 -6.91
N GLN A 196 -6.49 10.33 -6.83
CA GLN A 196 -6.37 9.60 -5.56
C GLN A 196 -5.64 8.27 -5.73
N ASN A 197 -4.87 7.86 -4.72
CA ASN A 197 -4.27 6.53 -4.63
C ASN A 197 -4.62 5.90 -3.28
N PHE A 198 -5.10 4.66 -3.31
CA PHE A 198 -5.34 3.86 -2.10
C PHE A 198 -4.03 3.21 -1.61
N ALA A 199 -3.12 4.04 -1.17
CA ALA A 199 -1.83 3.69 -0.57
C ALA A 199 -1.46 4.81 0.43
N PRO A 200 -0.55 4.58 1.40
CA PRO A 200 0.16 3.31 1.69
C PRO A 200 -0.70 2.25 2.38
N ASP A 201 -0.29 0.98 2.27
CA ASP A 201 -0.68 -0.05 3.24
C ASP A 201 0.09 0.21 4.55
N ALA A 202 -0.65 0.34 5.65
CA ALA A 202 -0.18 0.70 6.98
C ALA A 202 -0.30 -0.48 7.95
N ASP A 203 -0.63 -1.68 7.47
CA ASP A 203 -0.73 -2.87 8.30
C ASP A 203 0.67 -3.38 8.69
N VAL A 204 0.81 -3.88 9.91
CA VAL A 204 2.07 -4.47 10.42
C VAL A 204 2.02 -5.98 10.28
N ASN A 205 2.84 -6.57 9.41
CA ASN A 205 2.77 -8.01 9.12
C ASN A 205 3.46 -8.85 10.22
N VAL A 206 2.81 -8.95 11.39
CA VAL A 206 3.30 -9.68 12.56
C VAL A 206 3.05 -11.19 12.49
N ASP A 207 2.06 -11.64 11.71
CA ASP A 207 1.82 -13.07 11.45
C ASP A 207 2.46 -13.49 10.12
N PRO A 208 3.50 -14.36 10.13
CA PRO A 208 4.09 -14.92 8.92
C PRO A 208 3.10 -15.74 8.07
N ALA A 209 2.01 -16.22 8.67
CA ALA A 209 0.95 -16.95 7.98
C ALA A 209 -0.17 -16.04 7.44
N ASN A 210 -0.06 -14.71 7.59
CA ASN A 210 -1.06 -13.76 7.09
C ASN A 210 -1.24 -13.92 5.56
N PRO A 211 -2.44 -14.29 5.07
CA PRO A 211 -2.65 -14.58 3.66
C PRO A 211 -2.93 -13.33 2.81
N VAL A 212 -3.15 -12.15 3.43
CA VAL A 212 -3.66 -10.95 2.76
C VAL A 212 -2.62 -9.83 2.67
N ILE A 213 -1.84 -9.60 3.73
CA ILE A 213 -0.90 -8.48 3.81
C ILE A 213 0.46 -8.91 3.26
N GLY A 214 1.20 -9.78 3.96
CA GLY A 214 2.48 -10.31 3.49
C GLY A 214 3.41 -9.20 2.99
N VAL A 215 3.81 -9.28 1.71
CA VAL A 215 4.72 -8.32 1.07
C VAL A 215 4.13 -6.91 0.84
N ARG A 216 2.84 -6.71 1.08
CA ARG A 216 2.15 -5.40 1.01
C ARG A 216 2.46 -4.51 2.21
N SER A 217 2.87 -5.09 3.33
CA SER A 217 3.40 -4.34 4.46
C SER A 217 4.88 -4.02 4.27
N PHE A 218 5.34 -2.93 4.88
CA PHE A 218 6.77 -2.61 4.96
C PHE A 218 7.55 -3.59 5.84
N GLY A 219 6.92 -4.27 6.80
CA GLY A 219 7.61 -5.16 7.73
C GLY A 219 6.78 -5.60 8.94
N SER A 220 7.44 -6.10 9.97
CA SER A 220 6.79 -6.58 11.20
C SER A 220 7.13 -5.74 12.45
N ASP A 221 7.92 -4.68 12.30
CA ASP A 221 8.22 -3.72 13.38
C ASP A 221 7.27 -2.51 13.27
N PRO A 222 6.34 -2.31 14.23
CA PRO A 222 5.37 -1.23 14.21
C PRO A 222 6.00 0.17 14.04
N ASP A 223 7.14 0.43 14.67
CA ASP A 223 7.78 1.75 14.63
C ASP A 223 8.35 2.01 13.23
N ARG A 224 9.00 1.01 12.62
CA ARG A 224 9.50 1.13 11.24
C ARG A 224 8.37 1.21 10.22
N VAL A 225 7.32 0.40 10.36
CA VAL A 225 6.14 0.48 9.48
C VAL A 225 5.51 1.88 9.56
N ALA A 226 5.46 2.47 10.75
CA ALA A 226 4.96 3.83 10.94
C ALA A 226 5.81 4.89 10.24
N GLU A 227 7.14 4.81 10.34
CA GLU A 227 8.06 5.71 9.66
C GLU A 227 7.96 5.61 8.13
N PHE A 228 7.88 4.39 7.58
CA PHE A 228 7.68 4.18 6.14
C PHE A 228 6.30 4.64 5.65
N THR A 229 5.26 4.43 6.46
CA THR A 229 3.90 4.91 6.18
C THR A 229 3.88 6.43 6.06
N ALA A 230 4.49 7.14 7.03
CA ALA A 230 4.60 8.59 6.99
C ALA A 230 5.38 9.08 5.75
N ALA A 231 6.53 8.46 5.44
CA ALA A 231 7.34 8.81 4.28
C ALA A 231 6.56 8.66 2.96
N GLN A 232 5.78 7.59 2.78
CA GLN A 232 4.93 7.45 1.59
C GLN A 232 3.81 8.50 1.55
N VAL A 233 3.16 8.78 2.69
CA VAL A 233 2.14 9.84 2.77
C VAL A 233 2.73 11.19 2.32
N GLU A 234 3.90 11.56 2.82
CA GLU A 234 4.58 12.80 2.44
C GLU A 234 4.93 12.85 0.95
N GLY A 235 5.50 11.76 0.42
CA GLY A 235 5.88 11.65 -0.99
C GLY A 235 4.68 11.82 -1.91
N TYR A 236 3.60 11.08 -1.67
CA TYR A 236 2.36 11.21 -2.44
C TYR A 236 1.74 12.61 -2.34
N ARG A 237 1.72 13.20 -1.14
CA ARG A 237 1.20 14.57 -0.94
C ARG A 237 2.00 15.61 -1.70
N SER A 238 3.31 15.44 -1.84
CA SER A 238 4.17 16.32 -2.64
C SER A 238 3.76 16.36 -4.12
N ALA A 239 3.21 15.25 -4.64
CA ALA A 239 2.65 15.13 -5.98
C ALA A 239 1.18 15.58 -6.08
N ARG A 240 0.63 16.14 -4.98
CA ARG A 240 -0.77 16.56 -4.84
C ARG A 240 -1.76 15.43 -5.09
N ILE A 241 -1.43 14.17 -4.74
CA ILE A 241 -2.35 13.04 -4.74
C ILE A 241 -2.94 12.75 -3.37
N ALA A 242 -4.27 12.61 -3.30
CA ALA A 242 -4.92 12.17 -2.09
C ALA A 242 -4.54 10.72 -1.81
N VAL A 243 -4.19 10.46 -0.55
CA VAL A 243 -3.77 9.14 -0.06
C VAL A 243 -4.76 8.59 0.93
N SER A 244 -4.76 7.26 1.06
CA SER A 244 -5.55 6.56 2.06
C SER A 244 -4.69 5.49 2.72
N ALA A 245 -4.29 5.73 3.97
CA ALA A 245 -3.67 4.67 4.78
C ALA A 245 -4.71 3.60 5.12
N LYS A 246 -4.32 2.32 5.05
CA LYS A 246 -5.23 1.16 5.15
C LYS A 246 -4.56 -0.05 5.79
N HIS A 247 -5.26 -0.99 6.43
CA HIS A 247 -6.72 -1.08 6.56
C HIS A 247 -7.12 -0.93 8.03
N PHE A 248 -7.60 0.26 8.43
CA PHE A 248 -7.90 0.59 9.83
C PHE A 248 -8.97 -0.35 10.41
N PRO A 249 -8.79 -0.87 11.64
CA PRO A 249 -7.78 -0.52 12.65
C PRO A 249 -6.47 -1.33 12.63
N GLY A 250 -6.23 -2.15 11.60
CA GLY A 250 -5.06 -3.02 11.45
C GLY A 250 -5.45 -4.44 11.02
N HIS A 251 -4.92 -4.90 9.88
CA HIS A 251 -5.22 -6.20 9.24
C HIS A 251 -4.00 -7.16 9.24
N GLY A 252 -2.94 -6.76 9.95
CA GLY A 252 -1.63 -7.42 9.93
C GLY A 252 -1.54 -8.77 10.67
N ASP A 253 -2.50 -9.09 11.54
CA ASP A 253 -2.53 -10.32 12.35
C ASP A 253 -3.82 -11.13 12.13
N THR A 254 -3.99 -11.69 10.93
CA THR A 254 -5.11 -12.61 10.68
C THR A 254 -4.75 -13.81 9.81
N GLY A 255 -5.31 -14.97 10.17
CA GLY A 255 -5.21 -16.20 9.37
C GLY A 255 -6.36 -16.40 8.37
N THR A 256 -7.26 -15.41 8.21
CA THR A 256 -8.42 -15.50 7.29
C THR A 256 -8.43 -14.34 6.32
N ASP A 257 -8.66 -14.63 5.04
CA ASP A 257 -8.79 -13.61 4.00
C ASP A 257 -10.16 -12.91 4.06
N SER A 258 -10.16 -11.57 4.14
CA SER A 258 -11.37 -10.72 4.15
C SER A 258 -12.21 -10.82 2.88
N HIS A 259 -11.62 -11.27 1.76
CA HIS A 259 -12.34 -11.50 0.52
C HIS A 259 -13.21 -12.77 0.56
N ALA A 260 -12.88 -13.73 1.44
CA ALA A 260 -13.52 -15.03 1.52
C ALA A 260 -14.38 -15.22 2.79
N GLY A 261 -14.15 -14.44 3.84
CA GLY A 261 -14.91 -14.44 5.08
C GLY A 261 -14.59 -13.23 5.94
N LEU A 262 -15.19 -13.10 7.12
CA LEU A 262 -14.92 -11.95 8.02
C LEU A 262 -13.73 -12.27 8.96
N PRO A 263 -12.55 -11.63 8.78
CA PRO A 263 -11.40 -11.88 9.64
C PRO A 263 -11.64 -11.34 11.04
N VAL A 264 -11.01 -11.98 12.04
CA VAL A 264 -11.10 -11.56 13.45
C VAL A 264 -9.70 -11.31 13.97
N ILE A 265 -9.44 -10.08 14.41
CA ILE A 265 -8.20 -9.70 15.08
C ILE A 265 -8.40 -9.91 16.59
N THR A 266 -7.50 -10.69 17.20
CA THR A 266 -7.64 -11.11 18.61
C THR A 266 -6.75 -10.36 19.59
N HIS A 267 -5.99 -9.38 19.10
CA HIS A 267 -5.22 -8.46 19.93
C HIS A 267 -6.10 -7.81 21.02
N SER A 268 -5.52 -7.60 22.19
CA SER A 268 -6.06 -6.72 23.24
C SER A 268 -5.90 -5.25 22.85
N GLU A 269 -6.57 -4.33 23.57
CA GLU A 269 -6.40 -2.89 23.34
C GLU A 269 -4.93 -2.44 23.55
N GLU A 270 -4.21 -3.03 24.52
CA GLU A 270 -2.78 -2.74 24.75
C GLU A 270 -1.90 -3.24 23.58
N GLU A 271 -2.24 -4.39 23.00
CA GLU A 271 -1.56 -4.89 21.80
C GLU A 271 -1.87 -4.02 20.58
N TRP A 272 -3.13 -3.61 20.41
CA TRP A 272 -3.54 -2.68 19.35
C TRP A 272 -2.76 -1.36 19.43
N GLU A 273 -2.67 -0.74 20.61
CA GLU A 273 -1.91 0.49 20.83
C GLU A 273 -0.42 0.35 20.48
N ARG A 274 0.15 -0.84 20.70
CA ARG A 274 1.58 -1.11 20.52
C ARG A 274 1.91 -1.59 19.11
N VAL A 275 1.00 -2.29 18.43
CA VAL A 275 1.26 -2.99 17.17
C VAL A 275 0.54 -2.34 16.00
N ASP A 276 -0.78 -2.23 16.08
CA ASP A 276 -1.60 -1.89 14.92
C ASP A 276 -1.78 -0.37 14.77
N LEU A 277 -1.90 0.36 15.88
CA LEU A 277 -2.14 1.79 15.89
C LEU A 277 -0.97 2.66 15.36
N PRO A 278 0.32 2.38 15.66
CA PRO A 278 1.41 3.31 15.37
C PRO A 278 1.46 3.79 13.90
N PRO A 279 1.29 2.92 12.88
CA PRO A 279 1.28 3.38 11.48
C PRO A 279 0.12 4.32 11.13
N PHE A 280 -1.08 4.08 11.66
CA PHE A 280 -2.22 4.99 11.44
C PHE A 280 -2.03 6.33 12.14
N ALA A 281 -1.47 6.33 13.37
CA ALA A 281 -1.13 7.57 14.06
C ALA A 281 -0.10 8.39 13.27
N ALA A 282 0.94 7.74 12.74
CA ALA A 282 1.94 8.39 11.89
C ALA A 282 1.37 8.89 10.56
N ALA A 283 0.46 8.14 9.92
CA ALA A 283 -0.24 8.59 8.72
C ALA A 283 -1.07 9.85 8.98
N ILE A 284 -1.79 9.91 10.10
CA ILE A 284 -2.58 11.09 10.51
C ILE A 284 -1.66 12.29 10.75
N GLU A 285 -0.53 12.10 11.46
CA GLU A 285 0.45 13.15 11.74
C GLU A 285 1.12 13.68 10.46
N ALA A 286 1.44 12.79 9.52
CA ALA A 286 1.95 13.13 8.18
C ALA A 286 0.90 13.80 7.27
N GLY A 287 -0.36 13.86 7.72
CA GLY A 287 -1.44 14.55 7.03
C GLY A 287 -2.13 13.72 5.96
N ALA A 288 -2.27 12.40 6.15
CA ALA A 288 -3.07 11.57 5.25
C ALA A 288 -4.47 12.15 5.02
N ASP A 289 -4.90 12.22 3.76
CA ASP A 289 -6.19 12.82 3.39
C ASP A 289 -7.37 11.91 3.76
N MET A 290 -7.13 10.61 3.69
CA MET A 290 -8.10 9.57 4.00
C MET A 290 -7.52 8.47 4.89
N ILE A 291 -8.41 7.79 5.60
CA ILE A 291 -8.13 6.50 6.25
C ILE A 291 -9.19 5.51 5.75
N MET A 292 -8.73 4.38 5.20
CA MET A 292 -9.61 3.30 4.76
C MET A 292 -9.80 2.29 5.87
N THR A 293 -11.05 1.97 6.19
CA THR A 293 -11.38 0.93 7.17
C THR A 293 -11.49 -0.44 6.53
N GLY A 294 -10.88 -1.45 7.15
CA GLY A 294 -10.98 -2.85 6.73
C GLY A 294 -12.26 -3.54 7.23
N HIS A 295 -12.72 -4.54 6.49
CA HIS A 295 -13.84 -5.41 6.88
C HIS A 295 -13.37 -6.54 7.79
N LEU A 296 -13.01 -6.21 9.04
CA LEU A 296 -12.53 -7.15 10.06
C LEU A 296 -13.18 -6.89 11.41
N GLN A 297 -13.36 -7.93 12.22
CA GLN A 297 -13.83 -7.81 13.60
C GLN A 297 -12.64 -7.58 14.53
N PHE A 298 -12.83 -6.72 15.53
CA PHE A 298 -11.82 -6.45 16.55
C PHE A 298 -12.46 -6.43 17.95
N PRO A 299 -12.75 -7.61 18.55
CA PRO A 299 -13.57 -7.71 19.76
C PRO A 299 -13.06 -6.93 20.97
N ALA A 300 -11.75 -6.67 21.05
CA ALA A 300 -11.18 -5.85 22.12
C ALA A 300 -11.48 -4.34 21.98
N LEU A 301 -11.75 -3.86 20.76
CA LEU A 301 -12.13 -2.47 20.48
C LEU A 301 -13.65 -2.30 20.39
N ASP A 302 -14.36 -3.30 19.87
CA ASP A 302 -15.82 -3.36 19.84
C ASP A 302 -16.30 -4.82 19.95
N ASP A 303 -17.00 -5.15 21.06
CA ASP A 303 -17.51 -6.49 21.34
C ASP A 303 -18.88 -6.80 20.70
N SER A 304 -19.42 -5.87 19.90
CA SER A 304 -20.70 -6.03 19.20
C SER A 304 -20.70 -7.15 18.15
N GLY A 305 -19.53 -7.55 17.66
CA GLY A 305 -19.37 -8.50 16.55
C GLY A 305 -19.55 -7.86 15.16
N LEU A 306 -19.65 -6.53 15.08
CA LEU A 306 -19.63 -5.82 13.81
C LEU A 306 -18.21 -5.77 13.23
N PRO A 307 -18.06 -5.78 11.90
CA PRO A 307 -16.80 -5.38 11.28
C PRO A 307 -16.49 -3.91 11.62
N ALA A 308 -15.21 -3.56 11.68
CA ALA A 308 -14.72 -2.21 11.96
C ALA A 308 -15.40 -1.15 11.09
N THR A 309 -15.64 -1.45 9.80
CA THR A 309 -16.35 -0.56 8.87
C THR A 309 -17.77 -0.17 9.29
N LEU A 310 -18.43 -1.00 10.10
CA LEU A 310 -19.80 -0.76 10.59
C LEU A 310 -19.83 -0.41 12.09
N SER A 311 -18.67 -0.22 12.72
CA SER A 311 -18.54 0.01 14.15
C SER A 311 -18.40 1.50 14.47
N GLU A 312 -19.44 2.09 15.07
CA GLU A 312 -19.38 3.45 15.61
C GLU A 312 -18.28 3.62 16.68
N PRO A 313 -18.08 2.68 17.63
CA PRO A 313 -16.96 2.75 18.56
C PRO A 313 -15.60 2.87 17.87
N ILE A 314 -15.39 2.17 16.75
CA ILE A 314 -14.10 2.18 16.04
C ILE A 314 -13.96 3.41 15.13
N LEU A 315 -14.92 3.68 14.24
CA LEU A 315 -14.77 4.79 13.27
C LEU A 315 -14.99 6.16 13.92
N THR A 316 -15.99 6.30 14.78
CA THR A 316 -16.25 7.57 15.47
C THR A 316 -15.47 7.65 16.77
N GLY A 317 -15.65 6.68 17.68
CA GLY A 317 -15.03 6.74 19.00
C GLY A 317 -13.50 6.71 18.98
N LEU A 318 -12.88 5.82 18.19
CA LEU A 318 -11.43 5.74 18.09
C LEU A 318 -10.87 6.69 17.03
N LEU A 319 -11.24 6.53 15.76
CA LEU A 319 -10.59 7.26 14.68
C LEU A 319 -10.93 8.76 14.68
N ARG A 320 -12.21 9.12 14.75
CA ARG A 320 -12.62 10.54 14.76
C ARG A 320 -12.30 11.23 16.09
N GLU A 321 -12.73 10.66 17.21
CA GLU A 321 -12.68 11.34 18.52
C GLU A 321 -11.34 11.15 19.25
N ARG A 322 -10.89 9.91 19.44
CA ARG A 322 -9.65 9.63 20.20
C ARG A 322 -8.39 10.02 19.44
N LEU A 323 -8.31 9.70 18.14
CA LEU A 323 -7.17 10.03 17.29
C LEU A 323 -7.27 11.41 16.64
N GLY A 324 -8.45 12.05 16.67
CA GLY A 324 -8.64 13.41 16.14
C GLY A 324 -8.53 13.50 14.62
N PHE A 325 -8.80 12.41 13.90
CA PHE A 325 -8.68 12.41 12.44
C PHE A 325 -9.81 13.22 11.80
N GLU A 326 -9.49 14.35 11.18
CA GLU A 326 -10.49 15.25 10.54
C GLU A 326 -10.68 14.99 9.03
N GLY A 327 -9.88 14.12 8.43
CA GLY A 327 -9.96 13.76 7.01
C GLY A 327 -11.15 12.85 6.67
N VAL A 328 -11.15 12.32 5.45
CA VAL A 328 -12.24 11.46 4.95
C VAL A 328 -12.05 10.03 5.46
N ILE A 329 -13.06 9.48 6.13
CA ILE A 329 -13.10 8.04 6.45
C ILE A 329 -13.75 7.33 5.26
N ILE A 330 -13.01 6.45 4.58
CA ILE A 330 -13.52 5.67 3.45
C ILE A 330 -13.66 4.21 3.84
N THR A 331 -14.71 3.54 3.36
CA THR A 331 -14.83 2.08 3.52
C THR A 331 -13.84 1.36 2.59
N ASP A 332 -13.42 0.15 2.95
CA ASP A 332 -13.00 -0.84 1.94
C ASP A 332 -14.21 -1.19 1.03
N SER A 333 -13.97 -1.97 -0.03
CA SER A 333 -14.96 -2.28 -1.04
C SER A 333 -16.20 -2.99 -0.47
N LEU A 334 -17.35 -2.31 -0.51
CA LEU A 334 -18.62 -2.84 -0.03
C LEU A 334 -19.16 -4.01 -0.87
N GLU A 335 -18.50 -4.37 -1.97
CA GLU A 335 -18.72 -5.62 -2.72
C GLU A 335 -18.22 -6.86 -1.99
N MET A 336 -17.20 -6.72 -1.14
CA MET A 336 -16.55 -7.82 -0.45
C MET A 336 -17.53 -8.61 0.41
N GLN A 337 -17.41 -9.93 0.37
CA GLN A 337 -18.37 -10.81 1.03
C GLN A 337 -18.44 -10.58 2.55
N GLY A 338 -17.30 -10.39 3.22
CA GLY A 338 -17.22 -10.34 4.69
C GLY A 338 -18.13 -9.29 5.35
N VAL A 339 -18.29 -8.09 4.75
CA VAL A 339 -19.17 -7.03 5.31
C VAL A 339 -20.65 -7.28 5.04
N ARG A 340 -20.96 -8.06 4.00
CA ARG A 340 -22.33 -8.34 3.52
C ARG A 340 -22.96 -9.58 4.16
N GLU A 341 -22.18 -10.42 4.83
CA GLU A 341 -22.70 -11.66 5.44
C GLU A 341 -23.76 -11.41 6.52
N GLN A 342 -23.63 -10.31 7.26
CA GLN A 342 -24.55 -9.96 8.35
C GLN A 342 -25.71 -9.05 7.90
N TYR A 343 -25.48 -8.22 6.88
CA TYR A 343 -26.43 -7.20 6.42
C TYR A 343 -26.50 -7.16 4.90
N GLY A 344 -27.69 -6.92 4.36
CA GLY A 344 -27.89 -6.79 2.92
C GLY A 344 -27.23 -5.54 2.33
N ASP A 345 -27.08 -5.56 1.01
CA ASP A 345 -26.45 -4.51 0.20
C ASP A 345 -27.13 -3.13 0.35
N ASP A 346 -28.39 -3.09 0.77
CA ASP A 346 -29.14 -1.89 1.11
C ASP A 346 -28.79 -1.33 2.50
N ARG A 347 -28.46 -2.21 3.45
CA ARG A 347 -28.22 -1.85 4.86
C ARG A 347 -26.77 -1.50 5.15
N VAL A 348 -25.82 -2.16 4.50
CA VAL A 348 -24.37 -1.92 4.71
C VAL A 348 -24.00 -0.44 4.51
N PRO A 349 -24.39 0.24 3.41
CA PRO A 349 -24.11 1.67 3.21
C PRO A 349 -24.61 2.57 4.34
N VAL A 350 -25.84 2.33 4.81
CA VAL A 350 -26.46 3.13 5.87
C VAL A 350 -25.72 2.93 7.20
N LEU A 351 -25.37 1.68 7.53
CA LEU A 351 -24.64 1.35 8.75
C LEU A 351 -23.22 1.93 8.75
N ALA A 352 -22.52 1.92 7.61
CA ALA A 352 -21.20 2.53 7.50
C ALA A 352 -21.25 4.06 7.73
N LEU A 353 -22.25 4.75 7.17
CA LEU A 353 -22.45 6.19 7.39
C LEU A 353 -22.81 6.52 8.84
N LEU A 354 -23.63 5.69 9.48
CA LEU A 354 -23.95 5.78 10.91
C LEU A 354 -22.71 5.58 11.79
N ALA A 355 -21.86 4.62 11.43
CA ALA A 355 -20.63 4.34 12.15
C ALA A 355 -19.62 5.49 12.08
N GLY A 356 -19.62 6.26 10.98
CA GLY A 356 -18.78 7.44 10.82
C GLY A 356 -18.04 7.53 9.48
N ALA A 357 -18.23 6.57 8.57
CA ALA A 357 -17.69 6.66 7.22
C ALA A 357 -18.26 7.88 6.47
N ASP A 358 -17.44 8.48 5.61
CA ASP A 358 -17.77 9.64 4.78
C ASP A 358 -17.91 9.26 3.30
N LEU A 359 -17.12 8.28 2.83
CA LEU A 359 -17.11 7.82 1.43
C LEU A 359 -17.28 6.29 1.39
N LEU A 360 -18.22 5.84 0.56
CA LEU A 360 -18.60 4.45 0.40
C LEU A 360 -18.00 3.92 -0.90
N LEU A 361 -17.05 2.99 -0.76
CA LEU A 361 -16.32 2.42 -1.88
C LEU A 361 -17.07 1.21 -2.45
N MET A 362 -17.31 1.22 -3.76
CA MET A 362 -17.78 0.08 -4.55
C MET A 362 -18.95 -0.69 -3.91
N PRO A 363 -20.14 -0.08 -3.74
CA PRO A 363 -21.35 -0.88 -3.51
C PRO A 363 -21.60 -1.82 -4.71
N PRO A 364 -22.08 -3.06 -4.48
CA PRO A 364 -22.36 -4.02 -5.54
C PRO A 364 -23.45 -3.52 -6.51
N ASP A 365 -24.47 -2.84 -5.99
CA ASP A 365 -25.51 -2.15 -6.75
C ASP A 365 -25.59 -0.70 -6.25
N PHE A 366 -25.15 0.23 -7.10
CA PHE A 366 -25.15 1.65 -6.74
C PHE A 366 -26.57 2.18 -6.54
N THR A 367 -27.53 1.77 -7.38
CA THR A 367 -28.90 2.30 -7.34
C THR A 367 -29.57 1.90 -6.03
N LEU A 368 -29.44 0.63 -5.65
CA LEU A 368 -29.96 0.11 -4.39
C LEU A 368 -29.35 0.83 -3.18
N ALA A 369 -28.02 0.95 -3.13
CA ALA A 369 -27.30 1.61 -2.03
C ALA A 369 -27.68 3.09 -1.90
N TYR A 370 -27.72 3.80 -3.03
CA TYR A 370 -28.09 5.21 -3.11
C TYR A 370 -29.52 5.45 -2.62
N GLU A 371 -30.49 4.66 -3.10
CA GLU A 371 -31.89 4.76 -2.66
C GLU A 371 -32.06 4.41 -1.18
N ALA A 372 -31.28 3.46 -0.66
CA ALA A 372 -31.32 3.08 0.75
C ALA A 372 -30.84 4.22 1.67
N VAL A 373 -29.77 4.94 1.29
CA VAL A 373 -29.29 6.11 2.03
C VAL A 373 -30.33 7.23 2.02
N LEU A 374 -30.95 7.53 0.86
CA LEU A 374 -32.04 8.51 0.78
C LEU A 374 -33.23 8.12 1.66
N ALA A 375 -33.61 6.84 1.65
CA ALA A 375 -34.70 6.32 2.48
C ALA A 375 -34.38 6.41 3.98
N ALA A 376 -33.12 6.18 4.37
CA ALA A 376 -32.66 6.33 5.75
C ALA A 376 -32.68 7.79 6.21
N VAL A 377 -32.36 8.75 5.34
CA VAL A 377 -32.52 10.18 5.66
C VAL A 377 -34.00 10.55 5.78
N ALA A 378 -34.82 10.10 4.84
CA ALA A 378 -36.27 10.37 4.85
C ALA A 378 -36.98 9.79 6.07
N SER A 379 -36.50 8.67 6.61
CA SER A 379 -37.05 8.04 7.82
C SER A 379 -36.53 8.67 9.13
N GLY A 380 -35.46 9.47 9.06
CA GLY A 380 -34.78 10.07 10.20
C GLY A 380 -33.78 9.14 10.89
N GLU A 381 -33.44 7.99 10.29
CA GLU A 381 -32.36 7.13 10.75
C GLU A 381 -30.99 7.81 10.55
N LEU A 382 -30.78 8.41 9.37
CA LEU A 382 -29.67 9.32 9.11
C LEU A 382 -30.17 10.77 9.15
N THR A 383 -29.38 11.68 9.70
CA THR A 383 -29.68 13.12 9.64
C THR A 383 -29.07 13.73 8.38
N GLU A 384 -29.72 14.74 7.80
CA GLU A 384 -29.11 15.51 6.71
C GLU A 384 -27.80 16.18 7.15
N GLU A 385 -27.70 16.61 8.41
CA GLU A 385 -26.46 17.17 8.98
C GLU A 385 -25.29 16.17 8.97
N ARG A 386 -25.56 14.86 9.14
CA ARG A 386 -24.53 13.82 8.98
C ARG A 386 -24.04 13.72 7.54
N ILE A 387 -24.96 13.82 6.56
CA ILE A 387 -24.65 13.82 5.13
C ILE A 387 -23.85 15.08 4.76
N ASP A 388 -24.27 16.25 5.26
CA ASP A 388 -23.59 17.53 5.05
C ASP A 388 -22.15 17.50 5.55
N ALA A 389 -21.91 16.91 6.73
CA ALA A 389 -20.57 16.77 7.27
C ALA A 389 -19.66 15.90 6.38
N SER A 390 -20.15 14.77 5.87
CA SER A 390 -19.38 13.90 4.95
C SER A 390 -19.11 14.59 3.61
N ALA A 391 -20.15 15.16 2.99
CA ALA A 391 -20.03 15.87 1.72
C ALA A 391 -19.08 17.07 1.86
N GLY A 392 -19.15 17.79 2.98
CA GLY A 392 -18.26 18.91 3.30
C GLY A 392 -16.78 18.49 3.31
N ARG A 393 -16.44 17.37 3.98
CA ARG A 393 -15.06 16.85 3.99
C ARG A 393 -14.57 16.50 2.58
N LEU A 394 -15.42 15.87 1.78
CA LEU A 394 -15.08 15.49 0.40
C LEU A 394 -14.88 16.71 -0.51
N LEU A 395 -15.74 17.72 -0.40
CA LEU A 395 -15.61 18.96 -1.18
C LEU A 395 -14.40 19.78 -0.73
N ALA A 396 -14.11 19.83 0.57
CA ALA A 396 -12.89 20.44 1.10
C ALA A 396 -11.64 19.75 0.55
N LEU A 397 -11.62 18.41 0.54
CA LEU A 397 -10.50 17.65 -0.03
C LEU A 397 -10.32 17.94 -1.53
N LYS A 398 -11.41 17.92 -2.31
CA LYS A 398 -11.37 18.24 -3.75
C LYS A 398 -10.85 19.66 -4.03
N TYR A 399 -11.21 20.62 -3.17
CA TYR A 399 -10.70 21.97 -3.22
C TYR A 399 -9.20 22.04 -2.91
N ARG A 400 -8.76 21.37 -1.84
CA ARG A 400 -7.34 21.31 -1.43
C ARG A 400 -6.44 20.69 -2.49
N LEU A 401 -6.93 19.67 -3.18
CA LEU A 401 -6.25 19.04 -4.31
C LEU A 401 -6.19 19.95 -5.56
N GLY A 402 -6.91 21.08 -5.55
CA GLY A 402 -6.93 22.05 -6.64
C GLY A 402 -7.78 21.62 -7.82
N LEU A 403 -8.77 20.73 -7.64
CA LEU A 403 -9.58 20.19 -8.74
C LEU A 403 -10.61 21.20 -9.26
N ILE A 404 -10.94 22.22 -8.47
CA ILE A 404 -11.98 23.19 -8.83
C ILE A 404 -11.46 24.16 -9.90
N GLY A 405 -11.95 24.00 -11.12
CA GLY A 405 -11.56 24.84 -12.26
C GLY A 405 -10.19 24.47 -12.85
N ALA A 406 -9.65 23.30 -12.51
CA ALA A 406 -8.46 22.76 -13.14
C ALA A 406 -8.72 22.36 -14.60
N GLU A 407 -7.68 22.45 -15.43
CA GLU A 407 -7.66 21.78 -16.71
C GLU A 407 -7.10 20.37 -16.49
N GLU A 408 -7.79 19.36 -17.03
CA GLU A 408 -7.34 17.97 -16.95
C GLU A 408 -6.20 17.68 -17.94
N PRO A 409 -5.27 16.78 -17.59
CA PRO A 409 -4.18 16.41 -18.48
C PRO A 409 -4.65 15.85 -19.83
N ARG A 410 -3.86 16.10 -20.87
CA ARG A 410 -4.08 15.53 -22.21
C ARG A 410 -3.13 14.38 -22.50
N ALA A 411 -3.49 13.54 -23.47
CA ALA A 411 -2.66 12.42 -23.90
C ALA A 411 -1.21 12.81 -24.27
N ASP A 412 -0.98 14.00 -24.83
CA ASP A 412 0.36 14.46 -25.22
C ASP A 412 1.19 15.02 -24.05
N GLU A 413 0.63 15.08 -22.84
CA GLU A 413 1.27 15.57 -21.61
C GLU A 413 1.76 14.43 -20.70
N THR A 414 1.57 13.17 -21.08
CA THR A 414 1.97 11.99 -20.29
C THR A 414 3.40 11.51 -20.56
N GLY A 415 4.24 12.32 -21.21
CA GLY A 415 5.55 11.90 -21.72
C GLY A 415 6.58 11.50 -20.67
N ASP A 416 6.41 11.94 -19.42
CA ASP A 416 7.30 11.62 -18.30
C ASP A 416 6.88 10.34 -17.54
N VAL A 417 5.71 9.77 -17.86
CA VAL A 417 5.25 8.50 -17.28
C VAL A 417 6.12 7.36 -17.80
N GLY A 418 6.70 6.57 -16.88
CA GLY A 418 7.61 5.49 -17.24
C GLY A 418 8.98 5.98 -17.76
N SER A 419 9.41 7.18 -17.39
CA SER A 419 10.69 7.73 -17.83
C SER A 419 11.89 6.86 -17.39
N GLU A 420 13.01 6.96 -18.11
CA GLU A 420 14.25 6.25 -17.75
C GLU A 420 14.72 6.60 -16.32
N ASP A 421 14.54 7.85 -15.90
CA ASP A 421 14.88 8.30 -14.55
C ASP A 421 14.00 7.64 -13.48
N HIS A 422 12.70 7.47 -13.74
CA HIS A 422 11.78 6.79 -12.82
C HIS A 422 12.08 5.29 -12.75
N LEU A 423 12.31 4.65 -13.90
CA LEU A 423 12.73 3.25 -13.98
C LEU A 423 14.06 2.99 -13.26
N ALA A 424 14.99 3.94 -13.30
CA ALA A 424 16.25 3.85 -12.56
C ALA A 424 16.03 3.86 -11.04
N VAL A 425 15.05 4.61 -10.51
CA VAL A 425 14.71 4.57 -9.07
C VAL A 425 14.09 3.23 -8.69
N ALA A 426 13.19 2.69 -9.51
CA ALA A 426 12.63 1.36 -9.27
C ALA A 426 13.71 0.27 -9.27
N ALA A 427 14.69 0.37 -10.17
CA ALA A 427 15.85 -0.52 -10.21
C ALA A 427 16.75 -0.37 -8.97
N ASP A 428 17.04 0.86 -8.53
CA ASP A 428 17.84 1.13 -7.32
C ASP A 428 17.19 0.53 -6.07
N ILE A 429 15.88 0.71 -5.89
CA ILE A 429 15.12 0.09 -4.79
C ILE A 429 15.21 -1.43 -4.87
N ALA A 430 14.99 -2.01 -6.06
CA ALA A 430 15.04 -3.46 -6.26
C ALA A 430 16.42 -4.01 -5.89
N GLU A 431 17.49 -3.41 -6.41
CA GLU A 431 18.88 -3.77 -6.12
C GLU A 431 19.21 -3.68 -4.64
N ARG A 432 18.82 -2.58 -4.00
CA ARG A 432 19.08 -2.34 -2.58
C ARG A 432 18.26 -3.22 -1.65
N SER A 433 17.13 -3.75 -2.13
CA SER A 433 16.23 -4.61 -1.36
C SER A 433 16.63 -6.09 -1.32
N VAL A 434 17.43 -6.60 -2.26
CA VAL A 434 17.77 -8.02 -2.28
C VAL A 434 18.57 -8.39 -1.02
N THR A 435 18.01 -9.32 -0.23
CA THR A 435 18.58 -9.74 1.05
C THR A 435 19.17 -11.13 0.93
N LEU A 436 20.47 -11.26 1.20
CA LEU A 436 21.17 -12.55 1.28
C LEU A 436 21.02 -13.14 2.69
N LEU A 437 20.28 -14.24 2.84
CA LEU A 437 19.95 -14.85 4.13
C LEU A 437 21.01 -15.88 4.57
N ALA A 438 21.46 -16.72 3.65
CA ALA A 438 22.49 -17.72 3.88
C ALA A 438 23.39 -17.84 2.64
N ASN A 439 24.67 -18.10 2.84
CA ASN A 439 25.64 -18.26 1.75
C ASN A 439 26.84 -19.09 2.23
N ASP A 440 27.15 -20.20 1.56
CA ASP A 440 28.30 -21.05 1.85
C ASP A 440 29.56 -20.68 1.04
N GLY A 441 29.50 -19.57 0.29
CA GLY A 441 30.49 -19.16 -0.70
C GLY A 441 30.05 -19.42 -2.14
N THR A 442 28.83 -19.93 -2.35
CA THR A 442 28.20 -20.08 -3.67
C THR A 442 28.03 -18.72 -4.38
N LEU A 443 27.69 -17.66 -3.65
CA LEU A 443 27.53 -16.31 -4.21
C LEU A 443 28.65 -15.34 -3.74
N PRO A 444 29.10 -14.40 -4.61
CA PRO A 444 28.64 -14.19 -5.98
C PRO A 444 29.17 -15.30 -6.90
N SER A 445 28.35 -15.72 -7.86
CA SER A 445 28.66 -16.86 -8.71
C SER A 445 29.42 -16.45 -9.97
N GLY A 446 30.49 -17.19 -10.30
CA GLY A 446 31.19 -17.10 -11.58
C GLY A 446 30.63 -18.03 -12.66
N ALA A 447 29.42 -18.58 -12.46
CA ALA A 447 28.75 -19.48 -13.39
C ALA A 447 28.54 -18.85 -14.78
N ALA A 448 28.64 -19.65 -15.84
CA ALA A 448 28.34 -19.21 -17.20
C ALA A 448 27.10 -19.91 -17.79
N ASN A 449 26.77 -21.10 -17.29
CA ASN A 449 25.65 -21.93 -17.72
C ASN A 449 24.72 -22.28 -16.55
N LEU A 450 23.51 -21.74 -16.55
CA LEU A 450 22.55 -21.80 -15.45
C LEU A 450 21.28 -22.53 -15.86
N LEU A 451 20.67 -23.19 -14.88
CA LEU A 451 19.26 -23.56 -14.92
C LEU A 451 18.49 -22.62 -13.99
N VAL A 452 17.42 -22.01 -14.50
CA VAL A 452 16.45 -21.24 -13.73
C VAL A 452 15.17 -22.06 -13.65
N THR A 453 14.68 -22.34 -12.45
CA THR A 453 13.51 -23.19 -12.23
C THR A 453 12.69 -22.74 -11.03
N GLY A 454 11.57 -23.42 -10.75
CA GLY A 454 10.69 -23.12 -9.61
C GLY A 454 9.33 -22.55 -10.01
N TRP A 455 8.87 -21.60 -9.19
CA TRP A 455 7.53 -21.04 -9.22
C TRP A 455 7.33 -20.00 -10.33
N GLY A 456 6.18 -20.06 -10.99
CA GLY A 456 5.69 -19.05 -11.94
C GLY A 456 6.35 -19.11 -13.32
N GLU A 457 5.54 -19.26 -14.38
CA GLU A 457 6.02 -19.26 -15.77
C GLU A 457 6.70 -17.94 -16.13
N ASN A 458 6.03 -16.81 -15.88
CA ASN A 458 6.57 -15.48 -16.13
C ASN A 458 7.81 -15.18 -15.27
N THR A 459 7.80 -15.58 -13.99
CA THR A 459 8.92 -15.39 -13.06
C THR A 459 10.16 -16.12 -13.56
N THR A 460 10.04 -17.41 -13.86
CA THR A 460 11.15 -18.24 -14.32
C THR A 460 11.70 -17.73 -15.66
N ALA A 461 10.82 -17.38 -16.61
CA ALA A 461 11.21 -16.85 -17.90
C ALA A 461 11.94 -15.50 -17.80
N ARG A 462 11.38 -14.55 -17.04
CA ARG A 462 11.99 -13.21 -16.85
C ARG A 462 13.32 -13.27 -16.11
N LEU A 463 13.45 -14.16 -15.12
CA LEU A 463 14.71 -14.34 -14.41
C LEU A 463 15.80 -14.95 -15.33
N ALA A 464 15.45 -15.92 -16.17
CA ALA A 464 16.38 -16.43 -17.18
C ALA A 464 16.76 -15.37 -18.22
N GLU A 465 15.81 -14.54 -18.65
CA GLU A 465 16.07 -13.39 -19.53
C GLU A 465 16.98 -12.34 -18.88
N ALA A 466 16.81 -12.08 -17.58
CA ALA A 466 17.69 -11.20 -16.82
C ALA A 466 19.14 -11.72 -16.82
N PHE A 467 19.36 -13.01 -16.53
CA PHE A 467 20.70 -13.61 -16.64
C PHE A 467 21.26 -13.57 -18.07
N THR A 468 20.42 -13.81 -19.08
CA THR A 468 20.82 -13.74 -20.49
C THR A 468 21.25 -12.32 -20.88
N SER A 469 20.57 -11.30 -20.34
CA SER A 469 20.89 -9.89 -20.56
C SER A 469 22.24 -9.49 -19.95
N LEU A 470 22.68 -10.20 -18.90
CA LEU A 470 24.04 -10.08 -18.33
C LEU A 470 25.09 -10.90 -19.09
N GLY A 471 24.69 -11.60 -20.16
CA GLY A 471 25.59 -12.36 -21.04
C GLY A 471 25.81 -13.82 -20.65
N LEU A 472 25.01 -14.37 -19.74
CA LEU A 472 25.09 -15.77 -19.31
C LEU A 472 24.20 -16.67 -20.18
N GLN A 473 24.50 -17.97 -20.22
CA GLN A 473 23.58 -18.97 -20.78
C GLN A 473 22.62 -19.42 -19.70
N ALA A 474 21.35 -19.03 -19.77
CA ALA A 474 20.33 -19.43 -18.81
C ALA A 474 19.18 -20.17 -19.50
N GLU A 475 18.86 -21.37 -19.02
CA GLU A 475 17.68 -22.12 -19.44
C GLU A 475 16.57 -21.99 -18.39
N ALA A 476 15.36 -21.62 -18.82
CA ALA A 476 14.17 -21.62 -17.98
C ALA A 476 13.47 -22.99 -18.03
N LEU A 477 13.19 -23.57 -16.87
CA LEU A 477 12.36 -24.77 -16.72
C LEU A 477 11.33 -24.55 -15.62
N VAL A 478 10.08 -24.35 -15.99
CA VAL A 478 8.99 -24.11 -15.04
C VAL A 478 8.57 -25.41 -14.37
N THR A 479 8.49 -25.40 -13.04
CA THR A 479 8.02 -26.55 -12.24
C THR A 479 6.72 -26.24 -11.51
N GLY A 480 6.39 -24.96 -11.31
CA GLY A 480 5.13 -24.53 -10.69
C GLY A 480 5.18 -24.47 -9.16
N ASP A 481 4.02 -24.23 -8.57
CA ASP A 481 3.75 -24.19 -7.13
C ASP A 481 3.70 -25.58 -6.47
N GLU A 482 3.12 -26.55 -7.18
CA GLU A 482 3.00 -27.95 -6.75
C GLU A 482 3.71 -28.89 -7.74
N PRO A 483 5.06 -28.86 -7.84
CA PRO A 483 5.79 -29.71 -8.76
C PRO A 483 5.60 -31.20 -8.42
N ASP A 484 5.12 -31.97 -9.41
CA ASP A 484 4.97 -33.42 -9.25
C ASP A 484 6.32 -34.16 -9.37
N ALA A 485 6.31 -35.46 -9.05
CA ALA A 485 7.52 -36.28 -9.10
C ALA A 485 8.20 -36.31 -10.48
N ALA A 486 7.44 -36.14 -11.58
CA ALA A 486 7.98 -36.14 -12.93
C ALA A 486 8.68 -34.80 -13.21
N ALA A 487 8.07 -33.68 -12.83
CA ALA A 487 8.66 -32.34 -12.92
C ALA A 487 9.93 -32.25 -12.08
N ILE A 488 9.92 -32.75 -10.84
CA ILE A 488 11.11 -32.79 -9.96
C ILE A 488 12.24 -33.61 -10.60
N THR A 489 11.92 -34.80 -11.13
CA THR A 489 12.91 -35.65 -11.81
C THR A 489 13.48 -34.98 -13.06
N ALA A 490 12.63 -34.30 -13.84
CA ALA A 490 13.05 -33.57 -15.03
C ALA A 490 13.96 -32.39 -14.68
N ALA A 491 13.64 -31.63 -13.62
CA ALA A 491 14.48 -30.53 -13.15
C ALA A 491 15.84 -31.00 -12.64
N ALA A 492 15.89 -32.08 -11.85
CA ALA A 492 17.15 -32.68 -11.42
C ALA A 492 18.01 -33.16 -12.61
N ALA A 493 17.39 -33.75 -13.63
CA ALA A 493 18.11 -34.15 -14.84
C ALA A 493 18.61 -32.94 -15.67
N ALA A 494 17.84 -31.85 -15.73
CA ALA A 494 18.22 -30.62 -16.42
C ALA A 494 19.34 -29.83 -15.72
N ALA A 495 19.47 -30.04 -14.40
CA ALA A 495 20.53 -29.45 -13.59
C ALA A 495 21.90 -30.09 -13.87
N GLU A 496 21.95 -31.37 -14.28
CA GLU A 496 23.22 -32.05 -14.57
C GLU A 496 24.04 -31.29 -15.64
N GLY A 497 25.28 -30.94 -15.29
CA GLY A 497 26.19 -30.22 -16.19
C GLY A 497 25.98 -28.70 -16.25
N ARG A 498 25.12 -28.14 -15.40
CA ARG A 498 25.05 -26.70 -15.11
C ARG A 498 26.11 -26.30 -14.09
N ASP A 499 26.47 -25.03 -14.12
CA ASP A 499 27.39 -24.42 -13.16
C ASP A 499 26.65 -23.97 -11.88
N LEU A 500 25.38 -23.61 -12.01
CA LEU A 500 24.50 -23.13 -10.94
C LEU A 500 23.04 -23.42 -11.29
N VAL A 501 22.25 -23.77 -10.28
CA VAL A 501 20.78 -23.76 -10.37
C VAL A 501 20.24 -22.60 -9.53
N VAL A 502 19.38 -21.78 -10.11
CA VAL A 502 18.64 -20.72 -9.41
C VAL A 502 17.17 -21.13 -9.33
N VAL A 503 16.65 -21.24 -8.12
CA VAL A 503 15.27 -21.66 -7.86
C VAL A 503 14.47 -20.48 -7.31
N ALA A 504 13.46 -20.02 -8.05
CA ALA A 504 12.49 -19.07 -7.55
C ALA A 504 11.42 -19.81 -6.73
N THR A 505 11.24 -19.47 -5.47
CA THR A 505 10.23 -20.08 -4.58
C THR A 505 9.18 -19.06 -4.18
N HIS A 506 7.98 -19.54 -3.89
CA HIS A 506 6.89 -18.70 -3.41
C HIS A 506 5.94 -19.49 -2.50
N ASP A 507 5.68 -18.95 -1.30
CA ASP A 507 4.73 -19.47 -0.30
C ASP A 507 5.03 -20.93 0.09
N VAL A 508 6.31 -21.23 0.35
CA VAL A 508 6.77 -22.56 0.77
C VAL A 508 6.44 -22.77 2.25
N LYS A 509 5.82 -23.90 2.56
CA LYS A 509 5.39 -24.32 3.90
C LYS A 509 5.89 -25.74 4.17
N ASP A 510 5.67 -26.22 5.39
CA ASP A 510 5.96 -27.62 5.73
C ASP A 510 5.19 -28.58 4.82
N GLY A 511 5.92 -29.50 4.18
CA GLY A 511 5.38 -30.45 3.19
C GLY A 511 5.15 -29.91 1.78
N SER A 512 5.50 -28.65 1.47
CA SER A 512 5.38 -28.10 0.11
C SER A 512 6.27 -28.88 -0.88
N PRO A 513 5.76 -29.30 -2.06
CA PRO A 513 6.56 -30.00 -3.07
C PRO A 513 7.73 -29.18 -3.63
N GLN A 514 7.69 -27.85 -3.50
CA GLN A 514 8.84 -26.98 -3.81
C GLN A 514 10.07 -27.31 -2.93
N ALA A 515 9.89 -27.73 -1.67
CA ALA A 515 10.99 -28.17 -0.83
C ALA A 515 11.60 -29.50 -1.32
N ASP A 516 10.76 -30.44 -1.78
CA ASP A 516 11.21 -31.69 -2.40
C ASP A 516 12.00 -31.43 -3.71
N LEU A 517 11.55 -30.46 -4.51
CA LEU A 517 12.28 -29.99 -5.70
C LEU A 517 13.68 -29.50 -5.32
N VAL A 518 13.79 -28.61 -4.34
CA VAL A 518 15.08 -28.07 -3.89
C VAL A 518 15.99 -29.17 -3.36
N ALA A 519 15.46 -30.09 -2.54
CA ALA A 519 16.23 -31.22 -2.03
C ALA A 519 16.76 -32.12 -3.16
N ALA A 520 15.94 -32.38 -4.19
CA ALA A 520 16.35 -33.15 -5.37
C ALA A 520 17.44 -32.44 -6.20
N LEU A 521 17.35 -31.11 -6.34
CA LEU A 521 18.36 -30.30 -7.03
C LEU A 521 19.68 -30.30 -6.26
N VAL A 522 19.66 -30.11 -4.94
CA VAL A 522 20.85 -30.19 -4.08
C VAL A 522 21.51 -31.58 -4.17
N ALA A 523 20.72 -32.65 -4.25
CA ALA A 523 21.23 -34.02 -4.36
C ALA A 523 21.99 -34.30 -5.68
N THR A 524 21.87 -33.44 -6.70
CA THR A 524 22.67 -33.54 -7.94
C THR A 524 24.14 -33.17 -7.73
N GLY A 525 24.45 -32.43 -6.65
CA GLY A 525 25.78 -31.90 -6.37
C GLY A 525 26.12 -30.61 -7.14
N VAL A 526 25.19 -30.08 -7.94
CA VAL A 526 25.31 -28.74 -8.54
C VAL A 526 24.97 -27.69 -7.48
N PRO A 527 25.71 -26.57 -7.37
CA PRO A 527 25.35 -25.49 -6.46
C PRO A 527 23.92 -24.98 -6.70
N VAL A 528 23.17 -24.74 -5.63
CA VAL A 528 21.78 -24.27 -5.68
C VAL A 528 21.66 -22.97 -4.90
N ALA A 529 21.15 -21.93 -5.57
CA ALA A 529 20.71 -20.68 -4.96
C ALA A 529 19.17 -20.60 -5.00
N CYS A 530 18.54 -20.46 -3.83
CA CYS A 530 17.09 -20.31 -3.72
C CYS A 530 16.74 -18.84 -3.44
N ALA A 531 15.78 -18.31 -4.17
CA ALA A 531 15.27 -16.96 -3.97
C ALA A 531 13.76 -17.01 -3.66
N ALA A 532 13.40 -16.59 -2.46
CA ALA A 532 12.01 -16.35 -2.08
C ALA A 532 11.54 -15.08 -2.78
N VAL A 533 10.69 -15.22 -3.80
CA VAL A 533 10.25 -14.09 -4.63
C VAL A 533 8.95 -13.43 -4.14
N GLY A 534 8.31 -14.02 -3.13
CA GLY A 534 7.23 -13.45 -2.35
C GLY A 534 7.72 -13.11 -0.93
N THR A 535 7.03 -13.59 0.09
CA THR A 535 7.48 -13.43 1.48
C THR A 535 8.81 -14.16 1.73
N PRO A 536 9.64 -13.72 2.69
CA PRO A 536 10.95 -14.33 2.94
C PRO A 536 10.86 -15.66 3.71
N TYR A 537 9.65 -16.09 4.10
CA TYR A 537 9.44 -17.24 4.99
C TYR A 537 9.83 -18.57 4.36
N ASP A 538 9.85 -18.66 3.03
CA ASP A 538 10.25 -19.87 2.31
C ASP A 538 11.60 -20.42 2.78
N ALA A 539 12.55 -19.53 3.10
CA ALA A 539 13.90 -19.90 3.50
C ALA A 539 13.96 -20.85 4.69
N ALA A 540 12.95 -20.84 5.56
CA ALA A 540 12.85 -21.73 6.71
C ALA A 540 12.56 -23.20 6.34
N PHE A 541 12.06 -23.47 5.13
CA PHE A 541 11.53 -24.77 4.73
C PHE A 541 12.36 -25.48 3.65
N LEU A 542 13.43 -24.86 3.14
CA LEU A 542 14.19 -25.37 1.98
C LEU A 542 15.41 -26.23 2.33
N GLY A 543 15.70 -26.45 3.61
CA GLY A 543 16.88 -27.19 4.06
C GLY A 543 18.20 -26.46 3.77
N GLU A 544 19.32 -27.17 3.80
CA GLU A 544 20.64 -26.59 3.49
C GLU A 544 20.82 -26.41 1.98
N VAL A 545 20.97 -25.16 1.54
CA VAL A 545 21.25 -24.75 0.16
C VAL A 545 22.54 -23.93 0.10
N GLY A 546 23.15 -23.81 -1.08
CA GLY A 546 24.40 -23.05 -1.25
C GLY A 546 24.22 -21.55 -0.98
N ALA A 547 23.08 -21.01 -1.41
CA ALA A 547 22.66 -19.67 -1.02
C ALA A 547 21.12 -19.55 -0.90
N SER A 548 20.66 -18.71 0.03
CA SER A 548 19.26 -18.36 0.21
C SER A 548 19.10 -16.83 0.17
N LEU A 549 18.17 -16.33 -0.64
CA LEU A 549 17.89 -14.91 -0.83
C LEU A 549 16.39 -14.64 -0.69
N ALA A 550 16.05 -13.38 -0.42
CA ALA A 550 14.69 -12.85 -0.55
C ALA A 550 14.69 -11.62 -1.45
N THR A 551 13.71 -11.54 -2.36
CA THR A 551 13.49 -10.35 -3.22
C THR A 551 12.21 -9.60 -2.86
N TYR A 552 11.34 -10.21 -2.04
CA TYR A 552 10.07 -9.63 -1.57
C TYR A 552 9.07 -9.26 -2.69
N SER A 553 9.40 -9.60 -3.93
CA SER A 553 8.71 -9.17 -5.14
C SER A 553 9.21 -9.97 -6.35
N TYR A 554 8.28 -10.36 -7.22
CA TYR A 554 8.55 -10.98 -8.51
C TYR A 554 8.32 -10.01 -9.69
N ALA A 555 8.30 -8.70 -9.41
CA ALA A 555 8.31 -7.68 -10.45
C ALA A 555 9.59 -7.76 -11.30
N ALA A 556 9.52 -7.26 -12.54
CA ALA A 556 10.63 -7.36 -13.48
C ALA A 556 11.94 -6.71 -12.94
N ALA A 557 11.83 -5.56 -12.27
CA ALA A 557 12.97 -4.90 -11.63
C ALA A 557 13.60 -5.77 -10.53
N SER A 558 12.79 -6.42 -9.69
CA SER A 558 13.23 -7.31 -8.61
C SER A 558 13.95 -8.55 -9.14
N LEU A 559 13.45 -9.16 -10.23
CA LEU A 559 14.11 -10.30 -10.87
C LEU A 559 15.42 -9.91 -11.58
N ALA A 560 15.47 -8.71 -12.17
CA ALA A 560 16.71 -8.17 -12.75
C ALA A 560 17.76 -7.89 -11.66
N ALA A 561 17.34 -7.31 -10.53
CA ALA A 561 18.18 -7.09 -9.35
C ALA A 561 18.71 -8.42 -8.78
N LEU A 562 17.86 -9.45 -8.67
CA LEU A 562 18.27 -10.78 -8.24
C LEU A 562 19.38 -11.35 -9.14
N ALA A 563 19.23 -11.24 -10.47
CA ALA A 563 20.27 -11.72 -11.40
C ALA A 563 21.60 -10.99 -11.19
N LYS A 564 21.59 -9.66 -11.05
CA LYS A 564 22.79 -8.83 -10.77
C LYS A 564 23.46 -9.19 -9.45
N VAL A 565 22.67 -9.47 -8.42
CA VAL A 565 23.19 -9.95 -7.14
C VAL A 565 23.81 -11.34 -7.34
N VAL A 566 23.09 -12.32 -7.91
CA VAL A 566 23.64 -13.67 -8.11
C VAL A 566 24.97 -13.67 -8.88
N THR A 567 25.16 -12.79 -9.86
CA THR A 567 26.42 -12.66 -10.62
C THR A 567 27.49 -11.78 -9.96
N GLY A 568 27.16 -11.05 -8.90
CA GLY A 568 28.05 -10.11 -8.23
C GLY A 568 28.27 -8.78 -8.96
N GLU A 569 27.42 -8.44 -9.94
CA GLU A 569 27.40 -7.08 -10.50
C GLU A 569 26.95 -6.04 -9.46
N VAL A 570 26.11 -6.46 -8.52
CA VAL A 570 25.63 -5.67 -7.39
C VAL A 570 25.85 -6.47 -6.09
N GLU A 571 26.32 -5.81 -5.04
CA GLU A 571 26.41 -6.42 -3.71
C GLU A 571 25.03 -6.41 -3.03
N PRO A 572 24.61 -7.50 -2.37
CA PRO A 572 23.32 -7.53 -1.66
C PRO A 572 23.40 -6.60 -0.45
N THR A 573 22.56 -5.57 -0.43
CA THR A 573 22.50 -4.62 0.69
C THR A 573 21.26 -4.76 1.56
N GLY A 574 20.24 -5.49 1.11
CA GLY A 574 18.98 -5.64 1.83
C GLY A 574 19.18 -6.28 3.21
N THR A 575 18.26 -5.93 4.11
CA THR A 575 18.11 -6.56 5.42
C THR A 575 16.66 -6.96 5.64
N LEU A 576 16.42 -8.05 6.35
CA LEU A 576 15.07 -8.52 6.64
C LEU A 576 14.24 -7.46 7.39
N PRO A 577 13.07 -7.05 6.87
CA PRO A 577 12.14 -6.18 7.59
C PRO A 577 11.16 -6.98 8.48
N VAL A 578 11.33 -8.30 8.55
CA VAL A 578 10.51 -9.23 9.33
C VAL A 578 11.38 -10.31 9.98
N ASP A 579 10.91 -10.87 11.08
CA ASP A 579 11.47 -12.13 11.59
C ASP A 579 11.03 -13.31 10.68
N VAL A 580 11.96 -14.21 10.37
CA VAL A 580 11.67 -15.47 9.67
C VAL A 580 11.71 -16.63 10.67
N PRO A 581 10.57 -17.23 11.04
CA PRO A 581 10.54 -18.36 11.95
C PRO A 581 10.94 -19.67 11.25
N ASP A 582 11.55 -20.59 11.99
CA ASP A 582 11.72 -21.99 11.59
C ASP A 582 10.41 -22.78 11.74
N ALA A 583 10.42 -24.04 11.28
CA ALA A 583 9.27 -24.94 11.40
C ALA A 583 8.82 -25.23 12.86
N ALA A 584 9.66 -24.92 13.86
CA ALA A 584 9.34 -25.05 15.28
C ALA A 584 8.84 -23.72 15.90
N GLY A 585 8.78 -22.64 15.11
CA GLY A 585 8.37 -21.30 15.53
C GLY A 585 9.47 -20.48 16.21
N ALA A 586 10.72 -20.95 16.22
CA ALA A 586 11.86 -20.16 16.69
C ALA A 586 12.38 -19.26 15.56
N VAL A 587 12.84 -18.05 15.87
CA VAL A 587 13.38 -17.13 14.86
C VAL A 587 14.66 -17.71 14.24
N ALA A 588 14.61 -18.10 12.98
CA ALA A 588 15.74 -18.60 12.19
C ALA A 588 16.61 -17.46 11.68
N PHE A 589 15.96 -16.42 11.14
CA PHE A 589 16.60 -15.19 10.72
C PHE A 589 15.86 -14.00 11.33
N PRO A 590 16.51 -13.21 12.21
CA PRO A 590 15.85 -12.08 12.84
C PRO A 590 15.71 -10.88 11.90
N ILE A 591 14.82 -9.96 12.22
CA ILE A 591 14.76 -8.63 11.63
C ILE A 591 16.14 -7.96 11.64
N GLY A 592 16.48 -7.25 10.57
CA GLY A 592 17.80 -6.65 10.34
C GLY A 592 18.86 -7.63 9.82
N HIS A 593 18.56 -8.94 9.71
CA HIS A 593 19.50 -9.91 9.15
C HIS A 593 19.66 -9.74 7.64
N GLY A 594 20.92 -9.73 7.18
CA GLY A 594 21.29 -9.66 5.77
C GLY A 594 22.81 -9.79 5.64
N LEU A 595 23.27 -10.77 4.87
CA LEU A 595 24.69 -11.04 4.66
C LEU A 595 25.25 -10.15 3.55
N ARG A 596 26.57 -9.95 3.60
CA ARG A 596 27.37 -9.38 2.49
C ARG A 596 28.23 -10.49 1.89
N TYR A 597 28.80 -10.22 0.73
CA TYR A 597 29.79 -11.14 0.17
C TYR A 597 31.04 -11.23 1.06
N PRO A 598 31.67 -12.42 1.11
CA PRO A 598 32.84 -12.68 1.94
C PRO A 598 34.12 -11.94 1.50
#